data_AF-A0A6C0JCD8-F1
#
_entry.id   AF-A0A6C0JCD8-F1
#
_cell.length_a   1.000
_cell.length_b   1.000
_cell.length_c   1.000
_cell.angle_alpha   90.00
_cell.angle_beta   90.00
_cell.angle_gamma   90.00
#
_symmetry.space_group_name_H-M   'P 1'
#
loop_
_entity.id
_entity.type
_entity.pdbx_description
1 polymer ?
#
loop_
_entity_poly.entity_id
_entity_poly.type
_entity_poly.pdbx_seq_one_letter_code
_entity_poly.pdbx_strand_id
1 'polypeptide(L)'
;MSSEDSYTLPSQTALQHAAKLAIVEDKPILLDYWTASLDGSVLIGVKENQEKLLVRNEEEYTSPVVKIYKVESEYLIVTENSIYMVSVQIPTKRIS
;
A
#
# COMPACT_ATOMS: atom_id res chain seq x y z
N MET A 1 5.71 29.80 7.44
CA MET A 1 5.68 29.06 6.17
C MET A 1 6.09 27.64 6.51
N SER A 2 5.12 26.79 6.83
CA SER A 2 5.35 25.36 6.97
C SER A 2 5.89 24.86 5.63
N SER A 3 7.01 24.14 5.67
CA SER A 3 7.51 23.37 4.52
C SER A 3 6.33 22.66 3.89
N GLU A 4 6.01 22.99 2.64
CA GLU A 4 5.13 22.14 1.84
C GLU A 4 5.84 20.79 1.78
N ASP A 5 5.35 19.82 2.56
CA ASP A 5 5.78 18.44 2.40
C ASP A 5 5.33 18.01 1.00
N SER A 6 6.22 18.24 0.04
CA SER A 6 6.09 17.84 -1.35
C SER A 6 6.13 16.32 -1.39
N TYR A 7 5.03 15.67 -1.05
CA TYR A 7 4.91 14.23 -1.19
C TYR A 7 4.94 13.89 -2.67
N THR A 8 5.93 13.08 -3.05
CA THR A 8 6.06 12.58 -4.41
C THR A 8 4.81 11.82 -4.80
N LEU A 9 4.25 12.13 -5.96
CA LEU A 9 3.12 11.38 -6.50
C LEU A 9 3.59 9.99 -6.94
N PRO A 10 2.71 8.96 -6.89
CA PRO A 10 2.99 7.71 -7.56
C PRO A 10 3.29 7.92 -9.05
N SER A 11 4.09 7.04 -9.64
CA SER A 11 4.38 7.10 -11.07
C SER A 11 3.09 7.07 -11.92
N GLN A 12 3.11 7.74 -13.08
CA GLN A 12 1.98 7.72 -14.01
C GLN A 12 1.62 6.29 -14.42
N THR A 13 2.64 5.44 -14.62
CA THR A 13 2.48 4.01 -14.93
C THR A 13 1.75 3.29 -13.79
N ALA A 14 2.14 3.49 -12.53
CA ALA A 14 1.48 2.86 -11.39
C ALA A 14 0.02 3.30 -11.25
N LEU A 15 -0.27 4.60 -11.45
CA LEU A 15 -1.65 5.11 -11.42
C LEU A 15 -2.51 4.50 -12.54
N GLN A 16 -1.96 4.37 -13.76
CA GLN A 16 -2.67 3.72 -14.87
C GLN A 16 -2.96 2.23 -14.56
N HIS A 17 -1.98 1.52 -13.98
CA HIS A 17 -2.16 0.13 -13.58
C HIS A 17 -3.18 -0.02 -12.45
N ALA A 18 -3.15 0.87 -11.45
CA ALA A 18 -4.11 0.89 -10.35
C ALA A 18 -5.53 1.13 -10.87
N ALA A 19 -5.71 2.12 -11.77
CA ALA A 19 -7.00 2.39 -12.41
C ALA A 19 -7.52 1.18 -13.20
N LYS A 20 -6.64 0.51 -13.96
CA LYS A 20 -7.01 -0.71 -14.68
C LYS A 20 -7.46 -1.82 -13.72
N LEU A 21 -6.74 -2.05 -12.63
CA LEU A 21 -7.13 -3.04 -11.62
C LEU A 21 -8.47 -2.69 -10.95
N ALA A 22 -8.66 -1.42 -10.59
CA ALA A 22 -9.89 -0.93 -9.97
C ALA A 22 -11.12 -1.17 -10.85
N ILE A 23 -11.01 -0.93 -12.16
CA ILE A 23 -12.08 -1.18 -13.13
C ILE A 23 -12.38 -2.67 -13.28
N VAL A 24 -11.34 -3.52 -13.33
CA VAL A 24 -11.50 -4.96 -13.58
C VAL A 24 -12.00 -5.71 -12.34
N GLU A 25 -11.51 -5.32 -11.16
CA GLU A 25 -11.83 -5.99 -9.90
C GLU A 25 -13.00 -5.33 -9.13
N ASP A 26 -13.51 -4.19 -9.61
CA ASP A 26 -14.55 -3.38 -8.94
C ASP A 26 -14.16 -2.99 -7.50
N LYS A 27 -12.95 -2.44 -7.35
CA LYS A 27 -12.37 -2.07 -6.05
C LYS A 27 -11.90 -0.61 -6.04
N PRO A 28 -12.20 0.17 -4.99
CA PRO A 28 -11.65 1.50 -4.82
C PRO A 28 -10.13 1.47 -4.65
N ILE A 29 -9.48 2.52 -5.16
CA ILE A 29 -8.07 2.80 -4.92
C ILE A 29 -7.97 3.66 -3.66
N LEU A 30 -7.21 3.21 -2.67
CA LEU A 30 -6.96 3.89 -1.41
C LEU A 30 -5.49 4.33 -1.32
N LEU A 31 -5.29 5.61 -1.01
CA LEU A 31 -3.98 6.28 -0.93
C LEU A 31 -3.64 6.75 0.48
N ASP A 32 -4.44 6.39 1.47
CA ASP A 32 -4.27 6.72 2.90
C ASP A 32 -2.97 6.17 3.50
N TYR A 33 -2.39 5.12 2.92
CA TYR A 33 -1.07 4.58 3.29
C TYR A 33 0.09 5.15 2.46
N TRP A 34 -0.15 5.95 1.41
CA TRP A 34 0.89 6.40 0.49
C TRP A 34 1.98 7.21 1.21
N THR A 35 1.60 8.33 1.81
CA THR A 35 2.52 9.21 2.54
C THR A 35 3.25 8.46 3.65
N ALA A 36 2.51 7.69 4.46
CA ALA A 36 3.09 6.93 5.56
C ALA A 36 4.12 5.89 5.07
N SER A 37 3.92 5.33 3.87
CA SER A 37 4.86 4.38 3.27
C SER A 37 6.16 5.02 2.79
N LEU A 38 6.11 6.31 2.44
CA LEU A 38 7.31 7.12 2.14
C LEU A 38 8.07 7.48 3.42
N ASP A 39 7.33 7.81 4.48
CA ASP A 39 7.90 8.19 5.78
C ASP A 39 8.42 6.97 6.58
N GLY A 40 8.12 5.75 6.13
CA GLY A 40 8.48 4.50 6.82
C GLY A 40 7.69 4.28 8.12
N SER A 41 6.57 4.97 8.31
CA SER A 41 5.71 4.86 9.49
C SER A 41 4.66 3.74 9.40
N VAL A 42 4.56 3.09 8.25
CA VAL A 42 3.76 1.86 8.03
C VAL A 42 4.66 0.74 7.51
N LEU A 43 4.20 -0.50 7.64
CA LEU A 43 4.93 -1.68 7.19
C LEU A 43 4.01 -2.75 6.60
N ILE A 44 4.59 -3.66 5.83
CA ILE A 44 3.95 -4.92 5.46
C ILE A 44 4.25 -5.94 6.57
N GLY A 45 3.24 -6.28 7.36
CA GLY A 45 3.32 -7.28 8.41
C GLY A 45 3.11 -8.68 7.82
N VAL A 46 3.96 -9.63 8.19
CA VAL A 46 3.82 -11.04 7.82
C VAL A 46 3.51 -11.85 9.09
N LYS A 47 2.30 -12.39 9.17
CA LYS A 47 1.88 -13.28 10.27
C LYS A 47 2.51 -14.67 10.16
N GLU A 48 2.39 -15.45 11.22
CA GLU A 48 2.91 -16.84 11.27
C GLU A 48 2.33 -17.74 10.18
N ASN A 49 1.05 -17.55 9.82
CA ASN A 49 0.36 -18.25 8.73
C ASN A 49 0.74 -17.76 7.32
N GLN A 50 1.79 -16.93 7.18
CA GLN A 50 2.24 -16.27 5.95
C GLN A 50 1.26 -15.24 5.36
N GLU A 51 0.17 -14.94 6.06
CA GLU A 51 -0.74 -13.86 5.70
C GLU A 51 -0.04 -12.51 5.82
N LYS A 52 -0.29 -11.62 4.86
CA LYS A 52 0.30 -10.29 4.82
C LYS A 52 -0.76 -9.24 5.11
N LEU A 53 -0.39 -8.18 5.82
CA LEU A 53 -1.25 -7.05 6.16
C LEU A 53 -0.47 -5.75 6.00
N LEU A 54 -1.13 -4.65 5.65
CA LEU A 54 -0.56 -3.32 5.87
C LEU A 54 -0.85 -2.90 7.30
N VAL A 55 0.19 -2.52 8.03
CA VAL A 55 0.14 -2.18 9.45
C VAL A 55 0.62 -0.75 9.64
N ARG A 56 -0.23 0.11 10.18
CA ARG A 56 0.16 1.44 10.69
C ARG A 56 0.49 1.35 12.18
N ASN A 57 -0.35 0.66 12.94
CA ASN A 57 -0.15 0.36 14.35
C ASN A 57 -0.98 -0.89 14.74
N GLU A 58 -1.01 -1.26 16.02
CA GLU A 58 -1.72 -2.46 16.51
C GLU A 58 -3.25 -2.42 16.28
N GLU A 59 -3.84 -1.22 16.22
CA GLU A 59 -5.29 -1.03 16.06
C GLU A 59 -5.67 -0.74 14.59
N GLU A 60 -4.74 -0.19 13.81
CA GLU A 60 -4.97 0.25 12.43
C GLU A 60 -4.14 -0.59 11.44
N TYR A 61 -4.78 -1.64 10.93
CA TYR A 61 -4.27 -2.51 9.90
C TYR A 61 -5.36 -2.88 8.88
N THR A 62 -4.94 -3.27 7.69
CA THR A 62 -5.87 -3.65 6.62
C THR A 62 -6.35 -5.09 6.77
N SER A 63 -7.40 -5.47 6.03
CA SER A 63 -7.70 -6.88 5.77
C SER A 63 -6.51 -7.62 5.14
N PRO A 64 -6.51 -8.98 5.16
CA PRO A 64 -5.49 -9.79 4.53
C PRO A 64 -5.22 -9.38 3.08
N VAL A 65 -3.93 -9.24 2.77
CA VAL A 65 -3.46 -8.98 1.41
C VAL A 65 -3.64 -10.25 0.59
N VAL A 66 -4.45 -10.14 -0.46
CA VAL A 66 -4.71 -11.20 -1.43
C VAL A 66 -3.59 -11.26 -2.46
N LYS A 67 -3.14 -10.10 -2.94
CA LYS A 67 -2.13 -10.00 -3.99
C LYS A 67 -1.35 -8.70 -3.91
N ILE A 68 -0.08 -8.76 -4.30
CA ILE A 68 0.78 -7.57 -4.42
C ILE A 68 1.34 -7.54 -5.83
N TYR A 69 1.15 -6.43 -6.51
CA TYR A 69 1.81 -6.13 -7.78
C TYR A 69 2.90 -5.10 -7.54
N LYS A 70 4.07 -5.28 -8.17
CA LYS A 70 5.11 -4.25 -8.24
C LYS A 70 5.01 -3.56 -9.59
N VAL A 71 4.87 -2.24 -9.59
CA VAL A 71 4.92 -1.39 -10.78
C VAL A 71 5.93 -0.30 -10.49
N GLU A 72 7.06 -0.31 -11.20
CA GLU A 72 8.15 0.64 -10.98
C GLU A 72 8.59 0.75 -9.50
N SER A 73 8.35 1.91 -8.89
CA SER A 73 8.65 2.25 -7.50
C SER A 73 7.46 2.09 -6.55
N GLU A 74 6.37 1.49 -7.01
CA GLU A 74 5.13 1.33 -6.25
C GLU A 74 4.73 -0.15 -6.10
N TYR A 75 4.12 -0.46 -4.95
CA TYR A 75 3.32 -1.66 -4.78
C TYR A 75 1.83 -1.31 -4.86
N LEU A 76 1.10 -2.07 -5.66
CA LEU A 76 -0.36 -2.10 -5.66
C LEU A 76 -0.78 -3.32 -4.84
N ILE A 77 -1.32 -3.08 -3.64
CA ILE A 77 -1.66 -4.09 -2.65
C ILE A 77 -3.16 -4.30 -2.67
N VAL A 78 -3.57 -5.48 -3.12
CA VAL A 78 -4.98 -5.85 -3.26
C VAL A 78 -5.42 -6.62 -2.02
N THR A 79 -6.44 -6.12 -1.35
CA THR A 79 -7.19 -6.84 -0.31
C THR A 79 -8.50 -7.37 -0.90
N GLU A 80 -9.37 -7.89 -0.05
CA GLU A 80 -10.71 -8.35 -0.46
C GLU A 80 -11.51 -7.24 -1.14
N ASN A 81 -11.53 -6.03 -0.56
CA ASN A 81 -12.44 -4.96 -0.99
C ASN A 81 -11.75 -3.71 -1.51
N SER A 82 -10.41 -3.62 -1.47
CA SER A 82 -9.70 -2.38 -1.80
C SER A 82 -8.36 -2.63 -2.47
N ILE A 83 -7.85 -1.61 -3.16
CA ILE A 83 -6.49 -1.58 -3.72
C ILE A 83 -5.73 -0.44 -3.04
N TYR A 84 -4.70 -0.75 -2.26
CA TYR A 84 -3.83 0.24 -1.65
C TYR A 84 -2.61 0.49 -2.53
N MET A 85 -2.13 1.73 -2.57
CA MET A 85 -0.83 2.05 -3.18
C MET A 85 0.18 2.46 -2.11
N VAL A 86 1.36 1.87 -2.15
CA VAL A 86 2.48 2.19 -1.24
C VAL A 86 3.79 2.23 -2.02
N SER A 87 4.79 2.93 -1.49
CA SER A 87 6.14 2.91 -2.03
C SER A 87 6.77 1.52 -1.88
N VAL A 88 7.61 1.11 -2.83
CA VAL A 88 8.41 -0.13 -2.71
C VAL A 88 9.42 -0.09 -1.56
N GLN A 89 9.68 1.10 -1.02
CA GLN A 89 10.55 1.31 0.13
C GLN A 89 9.88 0.94 1.46
N ILE A 90 8.58 0.61 1.44
CA ILE A 90 7.84 0.18 2.63
C ILE A 90 8.54 -1.03 3.29
N PRO A 91 8.85 -0.97 4.59
CA PRO A 91 9.51 -2.08 5.27
C PRO A 91 8.57 -3.29 5.38
N THR A 92 9.15 -4.49 5.39
CA THR A 92 8.43 -5.74 5.65
C THR A 92 8.96 -6.37 6.95
N LYS A 93 8.07 -6.74 7.87
CA LYS A 93 8.46 -7.36 9.16
C LYS A 93 7.55 -8.54 9.49
N ARG A 94 8.11 -9.55 10.17
CA ARG A 94 7.29 -10.61 10.79
C ARG A 94 6.64 -10.06 12.05
N ILE A 95 5.35 -10.36 12.23
CA ILE A 95 4.56 -9.96 13.40
C ILE A 95 3.97 -11.22 14.04
N SER A 96 3.96 -11.24 15.36
CA SER A 96 3.45 -12.33 16.20
C SER A 96 2.06 -12.02 16.72
#